data_AF-W1XNQ4-F1
#
_entry.id   AF-W1XNQ4-F1
#
_cell.length_a   1.000
_cell.length_b   1.000
_cell.length_c   1.000
_cell.angle_alpha   90.00
_cell.angle_beta   90.00
_cell.angle_gamma   90.00
#
_symmetry.space_group_name_H-M   'P 1'
#
loop_
_entity.id
_entity.type
_entity.pdbx_description
1 polymer ?
#
loop_
_entity_poly.entity_id
_entity_poly.type
_entity_poly.pdbx_seq_one_letter_code
_entity_poly.pdbx_strand_id
1 'polypeptide(L)' 'QLIELHVLKSNFYYRYHDDGSDVTATTEYQGEMVDYSRHAVLLGSSGMAELRFIRTHGSRFTPQDCTLFNWLA' A
#
# COMPACT_ATOMS: atom_id res chain seq x y z
N GLN A 1 -9.39 3.59 -5.54
CA GLN A 1 -8.05 2.98 -5.37
C GLN A 1 -7.40 3.55 -4.13
N LEU A 2 -6.41 2.87 -3.54
CA LEU A 2 -5.73 3.41 -2.36
C LEU A 2 -4.29 2.93 -2.22
N ILE A 3 -3.52 3.66 -1.42
CA ILE A 3 -2.23 3.23 -0.90
C ILE A 3 -2.43 2.91 0.59
N GLU A 4 -1.96 1.75 1.03
CA GLU A 4 -1.96 1.36 2.43
C GLU A 4 -0.52 1.23 2.93
N LEU A 5 -0.20 1.87 4.06
CA LEU A 5 1.08 1.81 4.74
C LEU A 5 0.91 1.15 6.10
N HIS A 6 1.72 0.14 6.37
CA HIS A 6 1.81 -0.52 7.67
C HIS A 6 3.26 -0.47 8.18
N VAL A 7 3.51 0.28 9.25
CA VAL A 7 4.82 0.23 9.91
C VAL A 7 4.90 -1.06 10.71
N LEU A 8 5.91 -1.91 10.48
CA LEU A 8 5.99 -3.20 11.16
C LEU A 8 6.05 -2.99 12.68
N LYS A 9 5.33 -3.85 13.42
CA LYS A 9 5.10 -3.77 14.88
C LYS A 9 4.17 -2.63 15.33
N SER A 10 3.69 -1.79 14.42
CA SER A 10 2.55 -0.92 14.69
C SER A 10 1.23 -1.71 14.60
N ASN A 11 0.25 -1.32 15.40
CA ASN A 11 -1.12 -1.81 15.28
C ASN A 11 -1.96 -0.98 14.30
N PHE A 12 -1.35 -0.01 13.61
CA PHE A 12 -2.03 0.94 12.74
C PHE A 12 -1.65 0.78 11.28
N TYR A 13 -2.67 0.82 10.43
CA TYR A 13 -2.61 0.87 8.98
C TYR A 13 -3.09 2.25 8.55
N TYR A 14 -2.26 2.96 7.80
CA TYR A 14 -2.61 4.25 7.22
C TYR A 14 -3.04 4.04 5.78
N ARG A 15 -4.17 4.63 5.38
CA ARG A 15 -4.71 4.51 4.04
C ARG A 15 -4.89 5.89 3.45
N TYR A 16 -4.48 6.04 2.21
CA TYR A 16 -4.74 7.24 1.42
C TYR A 16 -5.48 6.84 0.15
N HIS A 17 -6.68 7.37 -0.01
CA HIS A 17 -7.59 7.05 -1.09
C HIS A 17 -7.43 8.02 -2.26
N ASP A 18 -7.77 7.57 -3.47
CA ASP A 18 -7.69 8.38 -4.69
C ASP A 18 -8.66 9.57 -4.73
N ASP A 19 -9.71 9.55 -3.91
CA ASP A 19 -10.59 10.70 -3.67
C ASP A 19 -9.98 11.77 -2.74
N GLY A 20 -8.75 11.53 -2.25
CA GLY A 20 -8.01 12.42 -1.36
C GLY A 20 -8.32 12.25 0.12
N SER A 21 -9.20 11.30 0.50
CA SER A 21 -9.46 10.98 1.89
C SER A 21 -8.35 10.11 2.50
N ASP A 22 -8.10 10.29 3.80
CA ASP A 22 -7.20 9.44 4.58
C ASP A 22 -7.94 8.73 5.72
N VAL A 23 -7.51 7.51 6.01
CA VAL A 23 -8.10 6.67 7.07
C VAL A 23 -6.99 5.99 7.84
N THR A 24 -7.08 6.04 9.17
CA THR A 24 -6.30 5.17 10.05
C THR A 24 -7.16 4.00 10.47
N ALA A 25 -6.64 2.79 10.31
CA ALA A 25 -7.31 1.54 10.67
C ALA A 25 -6.42 0.70 11.59
N THR A 26 -7.03 -0.23 12.33
CA THR A 26 -6.32 -1.19 13.20
C THR A 26 -6.15 -2.57 12.56
N THR A 27 -6.62 -2.72 11.32
CA THR A 27 -6.57 -3.96 10.54
C THR A 27 -6.17 -3.64 9.11
N GLU A 28 -5.65 -4.64 8.41
CA GLU A 28 -5.38 -4.57 6.96
C GLU A 28 -6.65 -4.24 6.16
N TYR A 29 -6.52 -3.61 4.99
CA TYR A 29 -7.64 -3.38 4.09
C TYR A 29 -8.35 -4.68 3.70
N GLN A 30 -9.64 -4.78 4.03
CA GLN A 30 -10.53 -5.92 3.76
C GLN A 30 -11.64 -5.60 2.74
N GLY A 31 -11.58 -4.43 2.10
CA GLY A 31 -12.59 -4.06 1.09
C GLY A 31 -12.39 -4.81 -0.23
N GLU A 32 -13.25 -4.55 -1.20
CA GLU A 32 -13.10 -5.12 -2.54
C GLU A 32 -11.77 -4.71 -3.18
N MET A 33 -11.07 -5.70 -3.75
CA MET A 33 -9.78 -5.54 -4.41
C MET A 33 -9.80 -6.30 -5.73
N VAL A 34 -9.44 -5.61 -6.82
CA VAL A 34 -9.16 -6.22 -8.12
C VAL A 34 -7.76 -6.82 -8.13
N ASP A 35 -6.80 -6.09 -7.55
CA ASP A 35 -5.39 -6.47 -7.46
C ASP A 35 -4.65 -5.62 -6.43
N TYR A 36 -3.46 -6.05 -6.02
CA TYR A 36 -2.56 -5.25 -5.21
C TYR A 36 -1.09 -5.53 -5.51
N SER A 37 -0.25 -4.51 -5.38
CA SER A 37 1.20 -4.64 -5.36
C SER A 37 1.71 -4.36 -3.96
N ARG A 38 2.60 -5.22 -3.43
CA ARG A 38 3.09 -5.16 -2.04
C ARG A 38 4.61 -5.04 -2.01
N HIS A 39 5.09 -4.10 -1.21
CA HIS A 39 6.51 -3.76 -1.11
C HIS A 39 6.92 -3.64 0.35
N ALA A 40 8.09 -4.16 0.69
CA ALA A 40 8.74 -3.91 1.97
C ALA A 40 9.73 -2.75 1.79
N VAL A 41 9.65 -1.74 2.66
CA VAL A 41 10.43 -0.50 2.56
C VAL A 41 11.18 -0.27 3.87
N LEU A 42 12.47 0.07 3.77
CA LEU A 42 13.29 0.43 4.93
C LEU A 42 13.07 1.91 5.27
N LEU A 43 12.58 2.18 6.48
CA LEU A 43 12.36 3.53 7.02
C LEU A 43 13.63 4.04 7.73
N GLY A 44 14.75 4.12 6.99
CA GLY A 44 16.04 4.52 7.54
C GLY A 44 16.44 3.66 8.76
N SER A 45 16.84 4.30 9.86
CA SER A 45 17.14 3.61 11.14
C SER A 45 15.90 3.23 11.96
N SER A 46 14.70 3.62 11.50
CA SER A 46 13.45 3.54 12.28
C SER A 46 12.73 2.20 12.15
N GLY A 47 13.16 1.35 11.22
CA GLY A 47 12.61 0.01 11.02
C GLY A 47 12.12 -0.24 9.59
N MET A 48 11.23 -1.22 9.45
CA MET A 48 10.64 -1.64 8.17
C MET A 48 9.17 -1.27 8.13
N ALA A 49 8.66 -0.92 6.96
CA ALA A 49 7.24 -0.79 6.68
C ALA A 49 6.84 -1.63 5.47
N GLU A 50 5.58 -2.01 5.43
CA GLU A 50 4.94 -2.57 4.26
C GLU A 50 4.11 -1.47 3.58
N LEU A 51 4.29 -1.31 2.28
CA LEU A 51 3.53 -0.42 1.43
C LEU A 51 2.76 -1.25 0.40
N ARG A 52 1.45 -1.06 0.36
CA ARG A 52 0.54 -1.74 -0.58
C ARG A 52 -0.14 -0.72 -1.48
N PHE A 53 -0.04 -0.92 -2.79
CA PHE A 53 -0.82 -0.21 -3.78
C PHE A 53 -2.03 -1.08 -4.15
N ILE A 54 -3.23 -0.63 -3.83
CA ILE A 54 -4.46 -1.43 -3.94
C ILE A 54 -5.35 -0.86 -5.05
N ARG A 55 -5.64 -1.69 -6.06
CA ARG A 55 -6.63 -1.42 -7.10
C ARG A 55 -7.99 -1.96 -6.68
N THR A 56 -8.97 -1.07 -6.63
CA THR A 56 -10.36 -1.43 -6.30
C THR A 56 -11.25 -1.55 -7.55
N HIS A 57 -10.76 -1.12 -8.71
CA HIS A 57 -11.45 -1.19 -9.99
C HIS A 57 -10.43 -1.23 -11.16
N GLY A 58 -10.90 -1.50 -12.38
CA GLY A 58 -10.06 -1.55 -13.58
C GLY A 58 -9.40 -2.91 -13.80
N SER A 59 -8.22 -2.93 -14.42
CA SER A 59 -7.44 -4.14 -14.69
C SER A 59 -6.40 -4.41 -13.59
N ARG A 60 -5.79 -5.60 -13.63
CA ARG A 60 -4.64 -5.95 -12.78
C ARG A 60 -3.39 -5.14 -13.12
N PHE A 61 -2.46 -5.03 -12.17
CA PHE A 61 -1.16 -4.42 -12.42
C PHE A 61 -0.41 -5.23 -13.48
N THR A 62 0.08 -4.54 -14.50
CA THR A 62 0.96 -5.14 -15.50
C THR A 62 2.40 -5.16 -14.99
N PRO A 63 3.29 -6.00 -15.55
CA PRO A 63 4.71 -5.94 -15.23
C PRO A 63 5.32 -4.54 -15.44
N GLN A 64 4.85 -3.80 -16.46
CA GLN A 64 5.26 -2.42 -16.72
C GLN A 64 4.80 -1.48 -15.60
N ASP A 65 3.56 -1.61 -15.12
CA ASP A 65 3.09 -0.84 -13.96
C ASP A 65 3.96 -1.12 -12.74
N CYS A 66 4.38 -2.37 -12.54
CA CYS A 66 5.24 -2.74 -11.42
C CYS A 66 6.63 -2.09 -11.48
N THR A 67 7.11 -1.69 -12.67
CA THR A 67 8.39 -0.96 -12.78
C THR A 67 8.33 0.44 -12.17
N LEU A 68 7.13 1.04 -12.08
CA LEU A 68 6.92 2.31 -11.37
C LEU A 68 7.19 2.20 -9.88
N PHE A 69 7.28 0.98 -9.32
CA PHE A 69 7.59 0.76 -7.91
C PHE A 69 9.08 0.52 -7.65
N ASN A 70 9.93 0.49 -8.68
CA ASN A 70 11.36 0.20 -8.53
C ASN A 70 12.12 1.24 -7.69
N TRP A 71 11.61 2.47 -7.56
CA TRP A 71 12.22 3.50 -6.71
C TRP A 71 12.07 3.21 -5.20
N LEU A 72 11.24 2.23 -4.82
CA LEU A 72 11.08 1.78 -3.43
C LEU A 72 12.17 0.78 -3.00
N ALA A 73 13.07 0.38 -3.91
CA ALA A 73 14.15 -0.58 -3.67
C ALA A 73 15.47 0.09 -3.26
#